data_AF-A0A968F5L1-F1
#
_entry.id   AF-A0A968F5L1-F1
#
_cell.length_a   1.000
_cell.length_b   1.000
_cell.length_c   1.000
_cell.angle_alpha   90.00
_cell.angle_beta   90.00
_cell.angle_gamma   90.00
#
_symmetry.space_group_name_H-M   'P 1'
#
loop_
_entity.id
_entity.type
_entity.pdbx_description
1 polymer ?
#
loop_
_entity_poly.entity_id
_entity_poly.type
_entity_poly.pdbx_seq_one_letter_code
_entity_poly.pdbx_strand_id
1 'polypeptide(L)'
;MVTSVGCPHGCSFCPCPVLTGRKVLRRSPELVLEEMRQIDEPYVYIGDDNLFFDHRHARKIAELIEQEGLKRQYYVLGRADNIVRHPEVIEKWAEIGLKKVFLGLESPGDDEIKALNKKATVAENNRAIEILHSNNIDPLGAFIIDPRYTREDFDRVLEYMDRMRIYYFEFTILTPFPGTRFYDERKEGLMSHDTRLFDLAHSLFPTRLPAADFYQEFKRLHRRAASLRRALRIRPAVSPFRKLAFLFQASQLVHLFFSARRGYRELQREEGIGIREGDHIEVKKEVAGIDLFSGNQHMI
;
A
#
# COMPACT_ATOMS: atom_id res chain seq x y z
N MET A 1 0.65 -15.02 6.81
CA MET A 1 0.50 -15.23 8.27
C MET A 1 0.45 -13.88 8.99
N VAL A 2 0.10 -13.86 10.28
CA VAL A 2 0.06 -12.65 11.12
C VAL A 2 0.68 -12.96 12.49
N THR A 3 1.56 -12.09 12.99
CA THR A 3 2.22 -12.18 14.30
C THR A 3 1.62 -11.21 15.32
N SER A 4 1.07 -10.10 14.83
CA SER A 4 0.37 -9.09 15.62
C SER A 4 -0.70 -8.37 14.79
N VAL A 5 -1.75 -7.89 15.47
CA VAL A 5 -2.85 -7.13 14.86
C VAL A 5 -2.99 -5.80 15.58
N GLY A 6 -3.10 -4.74 14.78
CA GLY A 6 -3.38 -3.39 15.22
C GLY A 6 -2.15 -2.48 15.27
N CYS A 7 -2.45 -1.20 15.43
CA CYS A 7 -1.46 -0.13 15.40
C CYS A 7 -1.82 0.93 16.44
N PRO A 8 -0.89 1.37 17.30
CA PRO A 8 -1.18 2.32 18.37
C PRO A 8 -1.06 3.79 17.92
N HIS A 9 -0.67 4.01 16.67
CA HIS A 9 -0.54 5.35 16.10
C HIS A 9 -1.92 5.98 15.84
N GLY A 10 -1.92 7.30 15.61
CA GLY A 10 -3.15 8.09 15.47
C GLY A 10 -3.30 8.77 14.11
N CYS A 11 -2.76 8.20 13.04
CA CYS A 11 -2.83 8.77 11.69
C CYS A 11 -4.31 9.04 11.33
N SER A 12 -4.64 10.25 10.88
CA SER A 12 -6.04 10.72 10.78
C SER A 12 -6.85 10.02 9.70
N PHE A 13 -6.20 9.50 8.66
CA PHE A 13 -6.81 8.84 7.50
C PHE A 13 -6.91 7.31 7.64
N CYS A 14 -6.18 6.73 8.59
CA CYS A 14 -5.97 5.29 8.65
C CYS A 14 -7.10 4.60 9.43
N PRO A 15 -7.76 3.57 8.85
CA PRO A 15 -8.83 2.84 9.55
C PRO A 15 -8.29 1.88 10.63
N CYS A 16 -7.05 1.40 10.52
CA CYS A 16 -6.46 0.45 11.48
C CYS A 16 -6.62 0.87 12.96
N PRO A 17 -6.18 2.07 13.39
CA PRO A 17 -6.33 2.47 14.79
C PRO A 17 -7.79 2.67 15.24
N VAL A 18 -8.73 2.89 14.31
CA VAL A 18 -10.17 2.95 14.59
C VAL A 18 -10.68 1.54 14.87
N LEU A 19 -10.34 0.58 14.01
CA LEU A 19 -10.75 -0.82 14.12
C LEU A 19 -10.15 -1.52 15.35
N THR A 20 -8.90 -1.20 15.71
CA THR A 20 -8.22 -1.87 16.83
C THR A 20 -8.25 -1.08 18.14
N GLY A 21 -8.89 0.11 18.15
CA GLY A 21 -8.90 0.99 19.32
C GLY A 21 -7.51 1.41 19.78
N ARG A 22 -6.56 1.54 18.84
CA ARG A 22 -5.13 1.82 19.08
C ARG A 22 -4.41 0.79 19.95
N LYS A 23 -4.92 -0.43 20.02
CA LYS A 23 -4.28 -1.54 20.71
C LYS A 23 -3.53 -2.41 19.72
N VAL A 24 -2.49 -3.08 20.21
CA VAL A 24 -1.71 -4.08 19.48
C VAL A 24 -1.85 -5.40 20.21
N LEU A 25 -2.51 -6.35 19.58
CA LEU A 25 -2.63 -7.72 20.06
C LEU A 25 -1.51 -8.55 19.44
N ARG A 26 -0.79 -9.31 20.26
CA ARG A 26 0.38 -10.08 19.83
C ARG A 26 0.15 -11.55 20.08
N ARG A 27 0.65 -12.37 19.16
CA ARG A 27 0.78 -13.80 19.39
C ARG A 27 2.09 -14.08 20.13
N SER A 28 2.16 -15.19 20.87
CA SER A 28 3.45 -15.61 21.41
C SER A 28 4.42 -15.93 20.25
N PRO A 29 5.71 -15.53 20.36
CA PRO A 29 6.71 -15.88 19.34
C PRO A 29 6.81 -17.38 19.05
N GLU A 30 6.54 -18.22 20.05
CA GLU A 30 6.57 -19.68 19.94
C GLU A 30 5.43 -20.21 19.05
N LEU A 31 4.21 -19.67 19.19
CA LEU A 31 3.08 -20.02 18.31
C LEU A 31 3.28 -19.50 16.89
N VAL A 32 3.94 -18.35 16.75
CA VAL A 32 4.32 -17.81 15.43
C VAL A 32 5.31 -18.74 14.74
N LEU A 33 6.32 -19.24 15.47
CA LEU A 33 7.29 -20.20 14.93
C LEU A 33 6.61 -21.52 14.55
N GLU A 34 5.71 -22.03 15.39
CA GLU A 34 4.95 -23.26 15.11
C GLU A 34 4.16 -23.15 13.80
N GLU A 35 3.45 -22.04 13.58
CA GLU A 35 2.77 -21.79 12.30
C GLU A 35 3.77 -21.63 11.14
N MET A 36 4.89 -20.92 11.36
CA MET A 36 5.92 -20.74 10.34
C MET A 36 6.50 -22.09 9.84
N ARG A 37 6.60 -23.10 10.71
CA ARG A 37 7.05 -24.46 10.34
C ARG A 37 6.08 -25.15 9.37
N GLN A 38 4.80 -24.82 9.42
CA GLN A 38 3.77 -25.41 8.55
C GLN A 38 3.72 -24.76 7.16
N ILE A 39 4.48 -23.68 6.94
CA ILE A 39 4.51 -22.97 5.66
C ILE A 39 5.67 -23.51 4.82
N ASP A 40 5.34 -24.27 3.79
CA ASP A 40 6.32 -24.85 2.85
C ASP A 40 6.83 -23.84 1.83
N GLU A 41 6.07 -22.77 1.57
CA GLU A 41 6.40 -21.77 0.58
C GLU A 41 7.67 -20.99 0.94
N PRO A 42 8.56 -20.74 -0.03
CA PRO A 42 9.78 -19.97 0.22
C PRO A 42 9.52 -18.49 0.49
N TYR A 43 8.33 -17.98 0.20
CA TYR A 43 7.94 -16.58 0.36
C TYR A 43 6.83 -16.46 1.40
N VAL A 44 7.07 -15.68 2.45
CA VAL A 44 6.11 -15.48 3.53
C VAL A 44 5.80 -14.00 3.66
N TYR A 45 4.54 -13.65 3.44
CA TYR A 45 4.02 -12.33 3.78
C TYR A 45 3.48 -12.34 5.21
N ILE A 46 4.03 -11.44 6.03
CA ILE A 46 3.60 -11.18 7.40
C ILE A 46 2.71 -9.94 7.37
N GLY A 47 1.41 -10.18 7.44
CA GLY A 47 0.36 -9.16 7.29
C GLY A 47 0.08 -8.36 8.58
N ASP A 48 1.11 -8.11 9.39
CA ASP A 48 1.00 -7.24 10.55
C ASP A 48 0.82 -5.80 10.11
N ASP A 49 0.01 -5.00 10.81
CA ASP A 49 -0.16 -3.57 10.47
C ASP A 49 1.14 -2.76 10.59
N ASN A 50 2.03 -3.19 11.49
CA ASN A 50 3.33 -2.59 11.73
C ASN A 50 4.22 -3.52 12.56
N LEU A 51 4.91 -4.44 11.89
CA LEU A 51 5.70 -5.50 12.53
C LEU A 51 6.74 -4.94 13.53
N PHE A 52 7.42 -3.86 13.15
CA PHE A 52 8.51 -3.29 13.94
C PHE A 52 8.05 -2.33 15.05
N PHE A 53 6.74 -2.16 15.26
CA PHE A 53 6.24 -1.37 16.40
C PHE A 53 6.79 -1.91 17.71
N ASP A 54 6.64 -3.22 17.92
CA ASP A 54 7.24 -3.93 19.05
C ASP A 54 8.52 -4.60 18.61
N HIS A 55 9.60 -3.82 18.59
CA HIS A 55 10.93 -4.28 18.23
C HIS A 55 11.39 -5.50 19.06
N ARG A 56 10.93 -5.65 20.31
CA ARG A 56 11.31 -6.80 21.16
C ARG A 56 10.61 -8.07 20.71
N HIS A 57 9.32 -7.98 20.40
CA HIS A 57 8.54 -9.09 19.86
C HIS A 57 9.07 -9.51 18.48
N ALA A 58 9.28 -8.55 17.58
CA ALA A 58 9.86 -8.79 16.26
C ALA A 58 11.27 -9.41 16.34
N ARG A 59 12.11 -8.95 17.27
CA ARG A 59 13.44 -9.54 17.51
C ARG A 59 13.34 -10.97 18.02
N LYS A 60 12.46 -11.24 18.99
CA LYS A 60 12.30 -12.60 19.54
C LYS A 60 11.83 -13.61 18.48
N ILE A 61 10.93 -13.20 17.59
CA ILE A 61 10.52 -14.02 16.44
C ILE A 61 11.72 -14.30 15.53
N ALA A 62 12.52 -13.28 15.20
CA ALA A 62 13.67 -13.45 14.33
C ALA A 62 14.74 -14.39 14.93
N GLU A 63 15.02 -14.26 16.24
CA GLU A 63 15.91 -15.17 16.97
C GLU A 63 15.44 -16.62 16.92
N LEU A 64 14.14 -16.86 17.09
CA LEU A 64 13.55 -18.20 17.02
C LEU A 64 13.66 -18.81 15.61
N ILE A 65 13.38 -18.01 14.57
CA ILE A 65 13.52 -18.43 13.16
C ILE A 65 14.98 -18.79 12.85
N GLU A 66 15.92 -17.96 13.30
CA GLU A 66 17.35 -18.18 13.12
C GLU A 66 17.82 -19.46 13.83
N GLN A 67 17.43 -19.66 15.08
CA GLN A 67 17.77 -20.85 15.88
C GLN A 67 17.27 -22.14 15.25
N GLU A 68 16.07 -22.12 14.67
CA GLU A 68 15.49 -23.25 13.94
C GLU A 68 16.16 -23.46 12.56
N GLY A 69 16.87 -22.46 12.05
CA GLY A 69 17.48 -22.51 10.72
C GLY A 69 16.46 -22.43 9.57
N LEU A 70 15.27 -21.85 9.82
CA LEU A 70 14.22 -21.73 8.81
C LEU A 70 14.64 -20.72 7.72
N LYS A 71 14.85 -21.22 6.51
CA LYS A 71 15.19 -20.40 5.34
C LYS A 71 13.95 -20.03 4.56
N ARG A 72 13.53 -18.77 4.68
CA ARG A 72 12.38 -18.18 3.97
C ARG A 72 12.73 -16.76 3.50
N GLN A 73 11.87 -16.19 2.66
CA GLN A 73 11.94 -14.80 2.23
C GLN A 73 10.74 -14.02 2.77
N TYR A 74 11.00 -12.99 3.56
CA TYR A 74 9.94 -12.26 4.25
C TYR A 74 9.58 -10.94 3.58
N TYR A 75 8.30 -10.62 3.67
CA TYR A 75 7.67 -9.39 3.19
C TYR A 75 6.78 -8.89 4.31
N VAL A 76 6.96 -7.64 4.73
CA VAL A 76 6.35 -7.12 5.96
C VAL A 76 5.90 -5.67 5.75
N LEU A 77 4.99 -5.19 6.59
CA LEU A 77 4.69 -3.77 6.71
C LEU A 77 5.51 -3.16 7.84
N GLY A 78 6.03 -1.96 7.59
CA GLY A 78 6.82 -1.22 8.56
C GLY A 78 6.57 0.28 8.46
N ARG A 79 6.93 0.98 9.53
CA ARG A 79 6.97 2.44 9.56
C ARG A 79 8.40 2.94 9.66
N ALA A 80 8.65 4.10 9.04
CA ALA A 80 9.96 4.70 8.97
C ALA A 80 10.53 5.04 10.36
N ASP A 81 9.72 5.60 11.25
CA ASP A 81 10.12 5.93 12.62
C ASP A 81 10.59 4.71 13.43
N ASN A 82 9.91 3.56 13.29
CA ASN A 82 10.32 2.33 13.98
C ASN A 82 11.62 1.75 13.41
N ILE A 83 11.77 1.77 12.08
CA ILE A 83 13.00 1.35 11.39
C ILE A 83 14.20 2.20 11.83
N VAL A 84 14.02 3.52 11.89
CA VAL A 84 15.10 4.45 12.27
C VAL A 84 15.50 4.30 13.74
N ARG A 85 14.54 4.04 14.63
CA ARG A 85 14.80 3.84 16.07
C ARG A 85 15.44 2.50 16.39
N HIS A 86 15.17 1.47 15.59
CA HIS A 86 15.59 0.09 15.84
C HIS A 86 16.24 -0.57 14.61
N PRO A 87 17.30 0.03 14.02
CA PRO A 87 17.96 -0.51 12.83
C PRO A 87 18.53 -1.93 13.06
N GLU A 88 18.92 -2.26 14.28
CA GLU A 88 19.44 -3.58 14.67
C GLU A 88 18.42 -4.70 14.47
N VAL A 89 17.13 -4.40 14.63
CA VAL A 89 16.07 -5.39 14.37
C VAL A 89 15.92 -5.60 12.88
N ILE A 90 16.12 -4.57 12.06
CA ILE A 90 16.05 -4.67 10.61
C ILE A 90 17.21 -5.51 10.06
N GLU A 91 18.41 -5.32 10.60
CA GLU A 91 19.58 -6.14 10.29
C GLU A 91 19.33 -7.62 10.62
N LYS A 92 18.82 -7.91 11.83
CA LYS A 92 18.45 -9.27 12.23
C LYS A 92 17.43 -9.91 11.29
N TRP A 93 16.42 -9.14 10.90
CA TRP A 93 15.41 -9.61 9.94
C TRP A 93 16.00 -9.83 8.54
N ALA A 94 16.98 -9.01 8.13
CA ALA A 94 17.68 -9.18 6.86
C ALA A 94 18.46 -10.50 6.82
N GLU A 95 19.16 -10.85 7.90
CA GLU A 95 19.93 -12.10 8.06
C GLU A 95 19.05 -13.34 7.87
N ILE A 96 17.84 -13.35 8.44
CA ILE A 96 16.90 -14.47 8.31
C ILE A 96 16.11 -14.46 7.00
N GLY A 97 16.26 -13.42 6.16
CA GLY A 97 15.71 -13.40 4.80
C GLY A 97 14.64 -12.34 4.51
N LEU A 98 14.51 -11.28 5.30
CA LEU A 98 13.66 -10.14 4.94
C LEU A 98 14.12 -9.53 3.61
N LYS A 99 13.22 -9.49 2.62
CA LYS A 99 13.54 -9.01 1.27
C LYS A 99 12.84 -7.71 0.91
N LYS A 100 11.62 -7.47 1.42
CA LYS A 100 10.89 -6.24 1.15
C LYS A 100 10.15 -5.73 2.38
N VAL A 101 10.07 -4.41 2.50
CA VAL A 101 9.24 -3.72 3.49
C VAL A 101 8.29 -2.80 2.77
N PHE A 102 6.98 -3.04 2.92
CA PHE A 102 5.97 -2.05 2.60
C PHE A 102 6.09 -0.90 3.60
N LEU A 103 6.51 0.25 3.10
CA LEU A 103 6.82 1.43 3.89
C LEU A 103 5.81 2.51 3.53
N GLY A 104 4.92 2.82 4.47
CA GLY A 104 4.09 4.01 4.36
C GLY A 104 5.01 5.22 4.36
N LEU A 105 5.13 5.93 3.24
CA LEU A 105 5.85 7.20 3.12
C LEU A 105 4.86 8.37 3.10
N GLU A 106 3.68 8.11 2.53
CA GLU A 106 2.55 9.00 2.25
C GLU A 106 2.87 10.14 1.30
N SER A 107 3.89 10.94 1.58
CA SER A 107 4.22 12.12 0.78
C SER A 107 5.70 12.49 0.88
N PRO A 108 6.28 13.10 -0.17
CA PRO A 108 7.61 13.72 -0.10
C PRO A 108 7.63 15.08 0.61
N GLY A 109 6.52 15.57 1.18
CA GLY A 109 6.42 16.84 1.90
C GLY A 109 6.04 16.68 3.38
N ASP A 110 6.80 17.29 4.30
CA ASP A 110 6.55 17.22 5.74
C ASP A 110 5.17 17.80 6.14
N ASP A 111 4.73 18.87 5.48
CA ASP A 111 3.42 19.47 5.75
C ASP A 111 2.26 18.52 5.43
N GLU A 112 2.39 17.73 4.37
CA GLU A 112 1.40 16.73 3.96
C GLU A 112 1.38 15.55 4.96
N ILE A 113 2.55 15.05 5.37
CA ILE A 113 2.66 14.01 6.41
C ILE A 113 2.05 14.50 7.74
N LYS A 114 2.33 15.75 8.11
CA LYS A 114 1.80 16.39 9.33
C LYS A 114 0.28 16.55 9.26
N ALA A 115 -0.27 16.94 8.11
CA ALA A 115 -1.71 17.07 7.90
C ALA A 115 -2.45 15.73 8.10
N LEU A 116 -1.78 14.61 7.80
CA LEU A 116 -2.28 13.26 8.04
C LEU A 116 -2.14 12.79 9.49
N ASN A 117 -1.70 13.67 10.41
CA ASN A 117 -1.36 13.35 11.79
C ASN A 117 -0.42 12.14 11.92
N LYS A 118 0.37 11.88 10.86
CA LYS A 118 1.37 10.84 10.87
C LYS A 118 2.59 11.43 11.56
N LYS A 119 2.85 10.99 12.79
CA LYS A 119 4.00 11.42 13.61
C LYS A 119 5.30 10.85 13.04
N ALA A 120 5.67 11.29 11.85
CA ALA A 120 6.89 10.96 11.13
C ALA A 120 7.32 12.17 10.28
N THR A 121 8.53 12.13 9.76
CA THR A 121 9.11 13.18 8.92
C THR A 121 9.66 12.61 7.61
N VAL A 122 9.85 13.46 6.60
CA VAL A 122 10.53 13.09 5.35
C VAL A 122 11.98 12.69 5.64
N ALA A 123 12.62 13.29 6.66
CA ALA A 123 13.96 12.89 7.09
C ALA A 123 14.00 11.46 7.63
N GLU A 124 13.04 11.07 8.48
CA GLU A 124 12.92 9.68 8.96
C GLU A 124 12.60 8.73 7.81
N ASN A 125 11.72 9.10 6.88
CA ASN A 125 11.45 8.33 5.66
C ASN A 125 12.74 8.08 4.87
N ASN A 126 13.54 9.12 4.63
CA ASN A 126 14.80 9.00 3.90
C ASN A 126 15.78 8.07 4.63
N ARG A 127 15.91 8.24 5.95
CA ARG A 127 16.82 7.42 6.77
C ARG A 127 16.38 5.95 6.82
N ALA A 128 15.08 5.69 6.90
CA ALA A 128 14.55 4.33 6.85
C ALA A 128 14.88 3.65 5.52
N ILE A 129 14.72 4.37 4.40
CA ILE A 129 15.07 3.86 3.06
C ILE A 129 16.55 3.51 2.97
N GLU A 130 17.43 4.35 3.53
CA GLU A 130 18.88 4.08 3.58
C GLU A 130 19.21 2.81 4.39
N ILE A 131 18.59 2.64 5.56
CA ILE A 131 18.77 1.46 6.42
C ILE A 131 18.31 0.19 5.70
N LEU A 132 17.17 0.24 5.01
CA LEU A 132 16.67 -0.89 4.24
C LEU A 132 17.66 -1.26 3.11
N HIS A 133 18.11 -0.26 2.35
CA HIS A 133 19.08 -0.47 1.28
C HIS A 133 20.42 -1.03 1.77
N SER A 134 20.96 -0.55 2.90
CA SER A 134 22.22 -1.08 3.46
C SER A 134 22.10 -2.54 3.87
N ASN A 135 20.90 -2.99 4.21
CA ASN A 135 20.59 -4.38 4.58
C ASN A 135 20.12 -5.24 3.40
N ASN A 136 20.26 -4.75 2.17
CA ASN A 136 19.79 -5.41 0.96
C ASN A 136 18.27 -5.70 0.93
N ILE A 137 17.48 -4.84 1.55
CA ILE A 137 16.01 -4.88 1.58
C ILE A 137 15.45 -3.83 0.63
N ASP A 138 14.49 -4.22 -0.21
CA ASP A 138 13.82 -3.27 -1.11
C ASP A 138 12.64 -2.58 -0.38
N PRO A 139 12.59 -1.24 -0.33
CA PRO A 139 11.38 -0.55 0.10
C PRO A 139 10.31 -0.63 -0.99
N LEU A 140 9.09 -0.99 -0.60
CA LEU A 140 7.88 -0.70 -1.36
C LEU A 140 7.29 0.59 -0.77
N GLY A 141 7.47 1.70 -1.48
CA GLY A 141 7.02 3.02 -1.02
C GLY A 141 5.54 3.23 -1.30
N ALA A 142 4.73 3.38 -0.26
CA ALA A 142 3.32 3.74 -0.40
C ALA A 142 3.14 5.26 -0.26
N PHE A 143 2.42 5.85 -1.22
CA PHE A 143 2.14 7.28 -1.29
C PHE A 143 0.63 7.52 -1.41
N ILE A 144 0.19 8.61 -0.80
CA ILE A 144 -1.19 9.08 -0.81
C ILE A 144 -1.24 10.35 -1.66
N ILE A 145 -1.99 10.28 -2.74
CA ILE A 145 -2.22 11.38 -3.66
C ILE A 145 -3.41 12.19 -3.15
N ASP A 146 -3.16 13.45 -2.81
CA ASP A 146 -4.21 14.37 -2.40
C ASP A 146 -5.00 14.84 -3.64
N PRO A 147 -6.34 14.83 -3.62
CA PRO A 147 -7.16 15.41 -4.69
C PRO A 147 -6.76 16.84 -5.09
N ARG A 148 -6.11 17.58 -4.18
CA ARG A 148 -5.64 18.95 -4.40
C ARG A 148 -4.28 19.05 -5.11
N TYR A 149 -3.64 17.93 -5.47
CA TYR A 149 -2.37 17.95 -6.19
C TYR A 149 -2.44 18.73 -7.50
N THR A 150 -1.43 19.56 -7.76
CA THR A 150 -1.14 20.12 -9.10
C THR A 150 -0.23 19.16 -9.88
N ARG A 151 0.04 19.49 -11.16
CA ARG A 151 0.96 18.68 -11.99
C ARG A 151 2.36 18.59 -11.38
N GLU A 152 2.81 19.68 -10.75
CA GLU A 152 4.09 19.77 -10.05
C GLU A 152 4.16 18.83 -8.84
N ASP A 153 3.05 18.65 -8.11
CA ASP A 153 3.00 17.70 -6.98
C ASP A 153 3.17 16.25 -7.44
N PHE A 154 2.55 15.87 -8.57
CA PHE A 154 2.79 14.56 -9.19
C PHE A 154 4.26 14.37 -9.61
N ASP A 155 4.90 15.41 -10.15
CA ASP A 155 6.32 15.35 -10.52
C ASP A 155 7.22 15.25 -9.29
N ARG A 156 6.93 15.98 -8.21
CA ARG A 156 7.65 15.86 -6.91
C ARG A 156 7.66 14.43 -6.38
N VAL A 157 6.54 13.71 -6.49
CA VAL A 157 6.46 12.30 -6.07
C VAL A 157 7.41 11.44 -6.91
N LEU A 158 7.37 11.58 -8.25
CA LEU A 158 8.27 10.84 -9.13
C LEU A 158 9.75 11.14 -8.87
N GLU A 159 10.09 12.42 -8.73
CA GLU A 159 11.45 12.87 -8.43
C GLU A 159 11.96 12.33 -7.10
N TYR A 160 11.10 12.34 -6.07
CA TYR A 160 11.41 11.75 -4.77
C TYR A 160 11.71 10.26 -4.92
N MET A 161 10.86 9.51 -5.61
CA MET A 161 11.07 8.08 -5.81
C MET A 161 12.34 7.77 -6.61
N ASP A 162 12.66 8.59 -7.61
CA ASP A 162 13.88 8.46 -8.41
C ASP A 162 15.12 8.72 -7.54
N ARG A 163 15.13 9.81 -6.78
CA ARG A 163 16.23 10.18 -5.87
C ARG A 163 16.45 9.12 -4.81
N MET A 164 15.38 8.63 -4.20
CA MET A 164 15.41 7.62 -3.14
C MET A 164 15.50 6.19 -3.67
N ARG A 165 15.61 5.98 -4.98
CA ARG A 165 15.78 4.67 -5.63
C ARG A 165 14.67 3.66 -5.29
N ILE A 166 13.43 4.14 -5.16
CA ILE A 166 12.25 3.32 -4.84
C ILE A 166 11.71 2.67 -6.12
N TYR A 167 11.76 1.33 -6.19
CA TYR A 167 11.31 0.57 -7.36
C TYR A 167 9.89 0.03 -7.23
N TYR A 168 9.54 -0.50 -6.06
CA TYR A 168 8.21 -0.98 -5.76
C TYR A 168 7.43 0.16 -5.12
N PHE A 169 6.18 0.32 -5.52
CA PHE A 169 5.37 1.43 -5.06
C PHE A 169 3.90 1.07 -5.05
N GLU A 170 3.17 1.83 -4.25
CA GLU A 170 1.72 1.89 -4.28
C GLU A 170 1.31 3.36 -4.27
N PHE A 171 0.35 3.72 -5.13
CA PHE A 171 -0.27 5.03 -5.12
C PHE A 171 -1.74 4.86 -4.82
N THR A 172 -2.20 5.55 -3.79
CA THR A 172 -3.63 5.61 -3.42
C THR A 172 -4.08 7.05 -3.49
N ILE A 173 -5.38 7.29 -3.65
CA ILE A 173 -5.98 8.61 -3.45
C ILE A 173 -6.40 8.72 -1.98
N LEU A 174 -6.20 9.90 -1.38
CA LEU A 174 -6.61 10.21 -0.02
C LEU A 174 -8.13 9.96 0.17
N THR A 175 -8.45 8.78 0.69
CA THR A 175 -9.82 8.29 0.83
C THR A 175 -10.29 8.48 2.28
N PRO A 176 -11.42 9.17 2.48
CA PRO A 176 -11.97 9.41 3.81
C PRO A 176 -12.75 8.18 4.29
N PHE A 177 -12.10 7.21 4.94
CA PHE A 177 -12.82 6.05 5.46
C PHE A 177 -13.74 6.41 6.63
N PRO A 178 -15.01 5.95 6.64
CA PRO A 178 -15.93 6.20 7.75
C PRO A 178 -15.36 5.83 9.12
N GLY A 179 -15.56 6.71 10.11
CA GLY A 179 -15.04 6.56 11.48
C GLY A 179 -13.59 6.99 11.67
N THR A 180 -12.87 7.34 10.60
CA THR A 180 -11.56 7.99 10.73
C THR A 180 -11.72 9.47 11.04
N ARG A 181 -10.73 10.05 11.73
CA ARG A 181 -10.72 11.49 12.05
C ARG A 181 -10.83 12.34 10.78
N PHE A 182 -10.13 11.95 9.71
CA PHE A 182 -10.16 12.66 8.45
C PHE A 182 -11.56 12.65 7.81
N TYR A 183 -12.28 11.52 7.88
CA TYR A 183 -13.67 11.45 7.45
C TYR A 183 -14.56 12.37 8.28
N ASP A 184 -14.48 12.29 9.61
CA ASP A 184 -15.35 13.09 10.49
C ASP A 184 -15.17 14.60 10.27
N GLU A 185 -13.94 15.05 10.01
CA GLU A 185 -13.60 16.45 9.73
C GLU A 185 -14.04 16.92 8.33
N ARG A 186 -14.24 16.01 7.36
CA ARG A 186 -14.39 16.36 5.94
C ARG A 186 -15.65 15.81 5.27
N LYS A 187 -16.45 14.98 5.95
CA LYS A 187 -17.61 14.28 5.39
C LYS A 187 -18.64 15.19 4.71
N GLU A 188 -18.80 16.43 5.17
CA GLU A 188 -19.71 17.42 4.56
C GLU A 188 -19.28 17.86 3.15
N GLY A 189 -18.00 17.67 2.81
CA GLY A 189 -17.44 18.01 1.50
C GLY A 189 -17.42 16.83 0.51
N LEU A 190 -17.98 15.68 0.87
CA LEU A 190 -17.98 14.51 0.00
C LEU A 190 -18.88 14.72 -1.22
N MET A 191 -18.38 14.34 -2.40
CA MET A 191 -19.17 14.37 -3.64
C MET A 191 -20.10 13.16 -3.76
N SER A 192 -19.84 12.08 -3.02
CA SER A 192 -20.64 10.85 -3.03
C SER A 192 -20.52 10.09 -1.71
N HIS A 193 -21.60 9.42 -1.31
CA HIS A 193 -21.65 8.47 -0.19
C HIS A 193 -21.73 7.01 -0.65
N ASP A 194 -21.61 6.75 -1.95
CA ASP A 194 -21.55 5.39 -2.48
C ASP A 194 -20.30 4.68 -1.98
N THR A 195 -20.48 3.68 -1.12
CA THR A 195 -19.39 2.95 -0.47
C THR A 195 -18.48 2.23 -1.46
N ARG A 196 -18.96 1.96 -2.68
CA ARG A 196 -18.16 1.34 -3.75
C ARG A 196 -17.03 2.24 -4.24
N LEU A 197 -17.10 3.55 -3.99
CA LEU A 197 -16.09 4.53 -4.39
C LEU A 197 -15.03 4.78 -3.29
N PHE A 198 -15.13 4.13 -2.13
CA PHE A 198 -14.16 4.23 -1.03
C PHE A 198 -13.05 3.18 -1.23
N ASP A 199 -12.44 3.17 -2.42
CA ASP A 199 -11.61 2.08 -2.92
C ASP A 199 -10.14 2.44 -3.08
N LEU A 200 -9.70 3.58 -2.50
CA LEU A 200 -8.34 4.11 -2.63
C LEU A 200 -7.96 4.57 -4.05
N ALA A 201 -8.86 4.50 -5.02
CA ALA A 201 -8.60 4.83 -6.43
C ALA A 201 -9.50 5.94 -6.98
N HIS A 202 -10.64 6.21 -6.33
CA HIS A 202 -11.54 7.31 -6.67
C HIS A 202 -11.42 8.48 -5.70
N SER A 203 -11.35 9.70 -6.25
CA SER A 203 -11.48 10.92 -5.44
C SER A 203 -12.93 11.13 -5.02
N LEU A 204 -13.15 11.19 -3.71
CA LEU A 204 -14.44 11.55 -3.11
C LEU A 204 -14.57 13.05 -2.81
N PHE A 205 -13.52 13.83 -3.10
CA PHE A 205 -13.51 15.29 -3.02
C PHE A 205 -13.27 15.93 -4.38
N PRO A 206 -13.68 17.20 -4.59
CA PRO A 206 -13.31 17.93 -5.80
C PRO A 206 -11.79 17.99 -5.95
N THR A 207 -11.31 17.67 -7.15
CA THR A 207 -9.88 17.76 -7.47
C THR A 207 -9.49 19.20 -7.80
N ARG A 208 -8.24 19.59 -7.51
CA ARG A 208 -7.73 20.94 -7.87
C ARG A 208 -7.60 21.09 -9.38
N LEU A 209 -7.09 20.06 -10.05
CA LEU A 209 -7.14 19.96 -11.50
C LEU A 209 -8.55 19.58 -11.96
N PRO A 210 -8.96 19.88 -13.20
CA PRO A 210 -10.12 19.23 -13.80
C PRO A 210 -10.01 17.71 -13.61
N ALA A 211 -11.10 17.03 -13.22
CA ALA A 211 -11.05 15.61 -12.84
C ALA A 211 -10.37 14.73 -13.90
N ALA A 212 -10.66 14.97 -15.18
CA ALA A 212 -10.01 14.27 -16.30
C ALA A 212 -8.48 14.46 -16.29
N ASP A 213 -7.99 15.68 -16.06
CA ASP A 213 -6.56 15.98 -15.97
C ASP A 213 -5.92 15.32 -14.75
N PHE A 214 -6.57 15.36 -13.58
CA PHE A 214 -6.09 14.70 -12.37
C PHE A 214 -5.86 13.21 -12.60
N TYR A 215 -6.83 12.50 -13.20
CA TYR A 215 -6.68 11.07 -13.48
C TYR A 215 -5.69 10.79 -14.61
N GLN A 216 -5.50 11.70 -15.57
CA GLN A 216 -4.41 11.58 -16.55
C GLN A 216 -3.04 11.67 -15.86
N GLU A 217 -2.89 12.57 -14.89
CA GLU A 217 -1.67 12.71 -14.09
C GLU A 217 -1.44 11.50 -13.18
N PHE A 218 -2.48 10.99 -12.53
CA PHE A 218 -2.41 9.77 -11.74
C PHE A 218 -1.98 8.55 -12.59
N LYS A 219 -2.53 8.41 -13.81
CA LYS A 219 -2.08 7.39 -14.78
C LYS A 219 -0.63 7.63 -15.25
N ARG A 220 -0.24 8.90 -15.49
CA ARG A 220 1.12 9.29 -15.87
C ARG A 220 2.12 8.87 -14.79
N LEU A 221 1.79 9.12 -13.53
CA LEU A 221 2.57 8.75 -12.35
C LEU A 221 2.84 7.24 -12.34
N HIS A 222 1.80 6.40 -12.42
CA HIS A 222 1.94 4.94 -12.50
C HIS A 222 2.82 4.49 -13.66
N ARG A 223 2.55 5.00 -14.88
CA ARG A 223 3.29 4.62 -16.09
C ARG A 223 4.77 4.97 -15.99
N ARG A 224 5.10 6.17 -15.46
CA ARG A 224 6.50 6.60 -15.30
C ARG A 224 7.20 5.82 -14.21
N ALA A 225 6.53 5.61 -13.07
CA ALA A 225 7.05 4.84 -11.95
C ALA A 225 7.35 3.37 -12.33
N ALA A 226 6.49 2.74 -13.14
CA ALA A 226 6.67 1.39 -13.67
C ALA A 226 7.57 1.30 -14.92
N SER A 227 8.03 2.44 -15.47
CA SER A 227 8.70 2.42 -16.77
C SER A 227 10.04 1.69 -16.74
N LEU A 228 10.29 0.89 -17.78
CA LEU A 228 11.56 0.17 -17.95
C LEU A 228 12.75 1.13 -17.98
N ARG A 229 12.59 2.30 -18.61
CA ARG A 229 13.63 3.35 -18.65
C ARG A 229 14.02 3.81 -17.25
N ARG A 230 13.03 4.05 -16.38
CA ARG A 230 13.26 4.42 -14.98
C ARG A 230 13.98 3.30 -14.24
N ALA A 231 13.49 2.07 -14.37
CA ALA A 231 14.09 0.91 -13.75
C ALA A 231 15.55 0.66 -14.17
N LEU A 232 15.89 0.90 -15.44
CA LEU A 232 17.25 0.74 -15.94
C LEU A 232 18.19 1.86 -15.46
N ARG A 233 17.68 3.10 -15.33
CA ARG A 233 18.44 4.28 -14.90
C ARG A 233 18.81 4.23 -13.42
N ILE A 234 17.90 3.78 -12.57
CA ILE A 234 18.18 3.65 -11.14
C ILE A 234 19.18 2.49 -10.98
N ARG A 235 20.28 2.71 -10.24
CA ARG A 235 21.17 1.62 -9.86
C ARG A 235 20.44 0.81 -8.77
N PRO A 236 20.38 -0.51 -8.81
CA PRO A 236 19.81 -1.26 -7.69
C PRO A 236 20.74 -1.07 -6.50
N ALA A 237 20.19 -0.81 -5.31
CA ALA A 237 20.98 -0.77 -4.08
C ALA A 237 21.49 -2.17 -3.70
N VAL A 238 20.88 -3.19 -4.27
CA VAL A 238 21.15 -4.62 -4.09
C VAL A 238 21.75 -5.25 -5.35
N SER A 239 22.55 -6.31 -5.13
CA SER A 239 23.34 -7.08 -6.10
C SER A 239 22.87 -7.06 -7.58
N PRO A 240 23.79 -6.93 -8.56
CA PRO A 240 23.48 -6.85 -9.98
C PRO A 240 22.67 -8.03 -10.54
N PHE A 241 22.71 -9.21 -9.90
CA PHE A 241 21.92 -10.38 -10.31
C PHE A 241 20.39 -10.19 -10.14
N ARG A 242 19.96 -9.35 -9.20
CA ARG A 242 18.53 -9.03 -9.01
C ARG A 242 17.98 -8.07 -10.07
N LYS A 243 18.84 -7.35 -10.80
CA LYS A 243 18.41 -6.50 -11.93
C LYS A 243 17.75 -7.36 -13.03
N LEU A 244 18.25 -8.57 -13.25
CA LEU A 244 17.66 -9.54 -14.17
C LEU A 244 16.31 -10.08 -13.65
N ALA A 245 16.21 -10.35 -12.34
CA ALA A 245 14.97 -10.77 -11.69
C ALA A 245 13.89 -9.67 -11.68
N PHE A 246 14.28 -8.39 -11.55
CA PHE A 246 13.37 -7.25 -11.70
C PHE A 246 12.88 -7.10 -13.15
N LEU A 247 13.76 -7.24 -14.15
CA LEU A 247 13.37 -7.22 -15.56
C LEU A 247 12.39 -8.36 -15.88
N PHE A 248 12.59 -9.52 -15.26
CA PHE A 248 11.66 -10.63 -15.30
C PHE A 248 10.35 -10.34 -14.55
N GLN A 249 10.37 -9.75 -13.36
CA GLN A 249 9.14 -9.35 -12.64
C GLN A 249 8.35 -8.26 -13.38
N ALA A 250 9.03 -7.29 -14.00
CA ALA A 250 8.39 -6.28 -14.84
C ALA A 250 7.76 -6.92 -16.09
N SER A 251 8.41 -7.92 -16.70
CA SER A 251 7.80 -8.68 -17.81
C SER A 251 6.62 -9.54 -17.34
N GLN A 252 6.68 -10.10 -16.12
CA GLN A 252 5.56 -10.82 -15.49
C GLN A 252 4.39 -9.90 -15.14
N LEU A 253 4.62 -8.67 -14.67
CA LEU A 253 3.56 -7.68 -14.42
C LEU A 253 2.93 -7.20 -15.73
N VAL A 254 3.73 -7.04 -16.78
CA VAL A 254 3.22 -6.78 -18.13
C VAL A 254 2.40 -7.97 -18.63
N HIS A 255 2.89 -9.20 -18.44
CA HIS A 255 2.14 -10.42 -18.79
C HIS A 255 0.86 -10.55 -17.98
N LEU A 256 0.87 -10.28 -16.67
CA LEU A 256 -0.29 -10.28 -15.79
C LEU A 256 -1.28 -9.20 -16.21
N PHE A 257 -0.82 -8.01 -16.56
CA PHE A 257 -1.66 -6.94 -17.09
C PHE A 257 -2.32 -7.34 -18.41
N PHE A 258 -1.57 -7.93 -19.34
CA PHE A 258 -2.12 -8.42 -20.61
C PHE A 258 -3.04 -9.64 -20.41
N SER A 259 -2.73 -10.52 -19.45
CA SER A 259 -3.54 -11.67 -19.07
C SER A 259 -4.85 -11.23 -18.42
N ALA A 260 -4.80 -10.31 -17.46
CA ALA A 260 -5.97 -9.70 -16.84
C ALA A 260 -6.81 -8.93 -17.86
N ARG A 261 -6.18 -8.18 -18.78
CA ARG A 261 -6.88 -7.51 -19.89
C ARG A 261 -7.53 -8.51 -20.85
N ARG A 262 -6.90 -9.65 -21.09
CA ARG A 262 -7.44 -10.72 -21.94
C ARG A 262 -8.60 -11.42 -21.25
N GLY A 263 -8.43 -11.84 -20.00
CA GLY A 263 -9.49 -12.42 -19.18
C GLY A 263 -10.68 -11.48 -19.00
N TYR A 264 -10.43 -10.18 -18.80
CA TYR A 264 -11.50 -9.17 -18.76
C TYR A 264 -12.23 -9.04 -20.11
N ARG A 265 -11.49 -9.07 -21.24
CA ARG A 265 -12.10 -9.08 -22.59
C ARG A 265 -12.88 -10.36 -22.88
N GLU A 266 -12.45 -11.49 -22.33
CA GLU A 266 -13.16 -12.77 -22.43
C GLU A 266 -14.44 -12.74 -21.59
N LEU A 267 -14.38 -12.27 -20.35
CA LEU A 267 -15.57 -12.02 -19.50
C LEU A 267 -16.57 -11.05 -20.16
N GLN A 268 -16.08 -9.96 -20.77
CA GLN A 268 -16.95 -9.05 -21.53
C GLN A 268 -17.63 -9.70 -22.74
N ARG A 269 -17.00 -10.71 -23.36
CA ARG A 269 -17.57 -11.48 -24.48
C ARG A 269 -18.56 -12.54 -24.00
N GLU A 270 -18.25 -13.22 -22.90
CA GLU A 270 -19.09 -14.27 -22.33
C GLU A 270 -20.34 -13.72 -21.64
N GLU A 271 -20.22 -12.60 -20.91
CA GLU A 271 -21.33 -11.98 -20.18
C GLU A 271 -22.02 -10.84 -20.96
N GLY A 272 -21.58 -10.52 -22.18
CA GLY A 272 -22.19 -9.47 -23.02
C GLY A 272 -22.03 -8.05 -22.47
N ILE A 273 -21.12 -7.82 -21.52
CA ILE A 273 -20.85 -6.51 -20.90
C ILE A 273 -19.95 -5.69 -21.84
N GLY A 274 -20.55 -5.08 -22.86
CA GLY A 274 -19.85 -4.21 -23.80
C GLY A 274 -19.81 -2.75 -23.34
N ILE A 275 -18.69 -2.27 -22.82
CA ILE A 275 -18.37 -0.83 -22.84
C ILE A 275 -17.55 -0.60 -24.11
N ARG A 276 -18.14 -0.01 -25.16
CA ARG A 276 -17.39 0.33 -26.37
C ARG A 276 -16.55 1.59 -26.10
N GLU A 277 -15.31 1.59 -26.57
CA GLU A 277 -14.44 2.78 -26.56
C GLU A 277 -15.14 3.90 -27.35
N GLY A 278 -15.67 4.90 -26.65
CA GLY A 278 -16.38 6.05 -27.24
C GLY A 278 -17.77 6.31 -26.67
N ASP A 279 -18.35 5.38 -25.89
CA ASP A 279 -19.67 5.60 -25.31
C ASP A 279 -19.56 6.53 -24.09
N HIS A 280 -20.09 7.74 -24.21
CA HIS A 280 -20.36 8.60 -23.06
C HIS A 280 -21.27 7.81 -22.09
N ILE A 281 -20.86 7.73 -20.83
CA ILE A 281 -21.73 7.21 -19.77
C ILE A 281 -22.82 8.27 -19.55
N GLU A 282 -23.88 8.22 -20.35
CA GLU A 282 -25.16 8.78 -19.94
C GLU A 282 -25.72 7.89 -18.85
N VAL A 283 -25.63 8.35 -17.60
CA VAL A 283 -26.36 7.76 -16.50
C VAL A 283 -27.84 8.05 -16.76
N LYS A 284 -28.53 7.12 -17.44
CA LYS A 284 -29.99 7.15 -17.53
C LYS A 284 -30.55 7.04 -16.11
N LYS A 285 -31.11 8.15 -15.63
CA LYS A 285 -32.10 8.17 -14.55
C LYS A 285 -33.30 7.35 -15.03
N GLU A 286 -33.35 6.08 -14.67
CA GLU A 286 -34.57 5.29 -14.44
C GLU A 286 -34.19 3.83 -14.25
N VAL A 287 -34.24 3.36 -13.01
CA VAL A 287 -34.65 1.98 -12.73
C VAL A 287 -35.72 2.07 -11.65
N ALA A 288 -36.94 2.34 -12.11
CA ALA A 288 -38.13 1.94 -11.38
C ALA A 288 -38.31 0.43 -11.55
N GLY A 289 -38.62 -0.26 -10.46
CA GLY A 289 -39.27 -1.57 -10.52
C GLY A 289 -38.34 -2.79 -10.48
N ILE A 290 -37.61 -2.97 -9.37
CA ILE A 290 -37.36 -4.33 -8.85
C ILE A 290 -37.69 -4.30 -7.37
N ASP A 291 -38.88 -4.81 -7.07
CA ASP A 291 -39.36 -5.10 -5.73
C ASP A 291 -38.67 -6.39 -5.25
N LEU A 292 -37.61 -6.21 -4.47
CA LEU A 292 -37.03 -7.27 -3.65
C LEU A 292 -36.99 -6.71 -2.24
N PHE A 293 -38.13 -6.72 -1.54
CA PHE A 293 -38.28 -7.04 -0.11
C PHE A 293 -39.73 -6.74 0.33
N SER A 294 -40.69 -7.50 -0.22
CA SER A 294 -41.97 -7.74 0.47
C SER A 294 -41.78 -8.89 1.46
N GLY A 295 -41.77 -8.60 2.77
CA GLY A 295 -41.70 -9.67 3.77
C GLY A 295 -41.49 -9.22 5.22
N ASN A 296 -42.54 -8.63 5.81
CA ASN A 296 -42.85 -8.55 7.23
C ASN A 296 -41.93 -7.78 8.21
N GLN A 297 -42.44 -6.60 8.57
CA GLN A 297 -42.48 -6.09 9.93
C GLN A 297 -42.92 -7.16 10.94
N HIS A 298 -42.33 -7.17 12.13
CA HIS A 298 -43.06 -6.98 13.40
C HIS A 298 -42.09 -6.72 14.58
N MET A 299 -42.30 -5.57 15.23
CA MET A 299 -42.38 -5.33 16.69
C MET A 299 -41.15 -5.63 17.58
N ILE A 300 -40.65 -4.76 18.48
CA ILE A 300 -41.02 -3.45 19.06
C ILE A 300 -39.73 -2.65 19.26
#